data_AF-A0A928Y668-F1
#
_entry.id   AF-A0A928Y668-F1
#
_cell.length_a   1.000
_cell.length_b   1.000
_cell.length_c   1.000
_cell.angle_alpha   90.00
_cell.angle_beta   90.00
_cell.angle_gamma   90.00
#
_symmetry.space_group_name_H-M   'P 1'
#
loop_
_entity.id
_entity.type
_entity.pdbx_description
1 polymer ?
#
loop_
_entity_poly.entity_id
_entity_poly.type
_entity_poly.pdbx_seq_one_letter_code
_entity_poly.pdbx_strand_id
1 'polypeptide(L)'
;MKTLKPILPILVTAIVLVGIAIALIALNVRQQILLPPQYPTMVVTSFHECAAAGYPILESYPERCLTPDGRSFTRDIGNELPYADMIQLDNPRPGMLVTSPLTVSGRARGTWYFEASFPVQLLDANGKTLAIEPAQAEGEWMTEDFVPFAVELIFDAKTATGTLILIKDNPSGLPEYDAQVEIPVLFEKTSSVKKPTDQICIQVIATAKNSETGEIRDFPTPCDVPEGWETIAP
;
A
#
# COMPACT_ATOMS: atom_id res chain seq x y z
N MET A 1 -77.85 34.34 -12.04
CA MET A 1 -77.10 33.64 -10.97
C MET A 1 -77.05 32.15 -11.28
N LYS A 2 -76.07 31.70 -12.07
CA LYS A 2 -75.85 30.28 -12.41
C LYS A 2 -74.51 29.82 -11.83
N THR A 3 -74.57 28.70 -11.11
CA THR A 3 -73.53 27.65 -11.00
C THR A 3 -72.17 28.00 -10.39
N LEU A 4 -72.12 28.40 -9.12
CA LEU A 4 -70.89 28.28 -8.29
C LEU A 4 -70.80 26.94 -7.51
N LYS A 5 -71.89 26.16 -7.47
CA LYS A 5 -72.00 24.92 -6.66
C LYS A 5 -71.08 23.74 -7.05
N PRO A 6 -70.69 23.49 -8.32
CA PRO A 6 -69.86 22.31 -8.63
C PRO A 6 -68.35 22.55 -8.45
N ILE A 7 -67.90 23.79 -8.27
CA ILE A 7 -66.46 24.14 -8.20
C ILE A 7 -65.92 23.98 -6.78
N LEU A 8 -66.76 24.25 -5.76
CA LEU A 8 -66.38 24.15 -4.35
C LEU A 8 -65.88 22.76 -3.91
N PRO A 9 -66.53 21.63 -4.26
CA PRO A 9 -66.01 20.32 -3.88
C PRO A 9 -64.69 19.98 -4.57
N ILE A 10 -64.48 20.45 -5.81
CA ILE A 10 -63.23 20.23 -6.58
C ILE A 10 -62.07 21.02 -5.95
N LEU A 11 -62.33 22.24 -5.47
CA LEU A 11 -61.34 23.05 -4.78
C LEU A 11 -60.95 22.42 -3.43
N VAL A 12 -61.93 21.91 -2.67
CA VAL A 12 -61.69 21.25 -1.37
C VAL A 12 -60.89 19.96 -1.56
N THR A 13 -61.22 19.13 -2.56
CA THR A 13 -60.45 17.92 -2.84
C THR A 13 -59.03 18.25 -3.30
N ALA A 14 -58.84 19.27 -4.13
CA ALA A 14 -57.51 19.71 -4.55
C ALA A 14 -56.67 20.20 -3.35
N ILE A 15 -57.24 20.99 -2.43
CA ILE A 15 -56.55 21.47 -1.23
C ILE A 15 -56.14 20.30 -0.32
N VAL A 16 -57.02 19.31 -0.13
CA VAL A 16 -56.73 18.12 0.67
C VAL A 16 -55.59 17.30 0.05
N LEU A 17 -55.60 17.10 -1.27
CA LEU A 17 -54.55 16.38 -1.98
C LEU A 17 -53.19 17.10 -1.89
N VAL A 18 -53.18 18.43 -2.00
CA VAL A 18 -51.95 19.24 -1.83
C VAL A 18 -51.44 19.15 -0.39
N GLY A 19 -52.32 19.22 0.61
CA GLY A 19 -51.95 19.05 2.02
C GLY A 19 -51.33 17.68 2.30
N ILE A 20 -51.89 16.61 1.74
CA ILE A 20 -51.34 15.25 1.85
C ILE A 20 -49.97 15.17 1.16
N ALA A 21 -49.83 15.73 -0.04
CA ALA A 21 -48.55 15.75 -0.75
C ALA A 21 -47.45 16.48 0.04
N ILE A 22 -47.77 17.64 0.62
CA ILE A 22 -46.84 18.40 1.46
C ILE A 22 -46.46 17.60 2.71
N ALA A 23 -47.42 16.94 3.36
CA ALA A 23 -47.15 16.10 4.54
C ALA A 23 -46.23 14.93 4.18
N LEU A 24 -46.47 14.25 3.06
CA LEU A 24 -45.62 13.15 2.57
C LEU A 24 -44.21 13.62 2.20
N ILE A 25 -44.09 14.79 1.56
CA ILE A 25 -42.79 15.41 1.25
C ILE A 25 -42.05 15.75 2.55
N ALA A 26 -42.73 16.36 3.53
CA ALA A 26 -42.12 16.69 4.82
C ALA A 26 -41.69 15.44 5.61
N LEU A 27 -42.49 14.36 5.55
CA LEU A 27 -42.14 13.06 6.13
C LEU A 27 -40.88 12.46 5.48
N ASN A 28 -40.79 12.49 4.14
CA ASN A 28 -39.61 11.99 3.41
C ASN A 28 -38.35 12.84 3.70
N VAL A 29 -38.48 14.17 3.70
CA VAL A 29 -37.37 15.09 4.02
C VAL A 29 -36.91 14.88 5.47
N ARG A 30 -37.84 14.74 6.42
CA ARG A 30 -37.51 14.43 7.82
C ARG A 30 -36.78 13.09 7.94
N GLN A 31 -37.21 12.08 7.18
CA GLN A 31 -36.56 10.77 7.16
C GLN A 31 -35.13 10.86 6.61
N GLN A 32 -34.89 11.69 5.58
CA GLN A 32 -33.55 11.90 5.03
C GLN A 32 -32.63 12.70 5.97
N ILE A 33 -33.15 13.67 6.73
CA ILE A 33 -32.37 14.47 7.68
C ILE A 33 -32.00 13.68 8.95
N LEU A 34 -32.84 12.71 9.36
CA LEU A 34 -32.58 11.86 10.53
C LEU A 34 -31.64 10.68 10.24
N LEU A 35 -31.38 10.37 8.97
CA LEU A 35 -30.42 9.35 8.60
C LEU A 35 -29.01 9.94 8.69
N PRO A 36 -28.09 9.33 9.45
CA PRO A 36 -26.70 9.78 9.47
C PRO A 36 -26.12 9.66 8.06
N PRO A 37 -25.24 10.59 7.63
CA PRO A 37 -24.56 10.46 6.34
C PRO A 37 -23.84 9.11 6.30
N GLN A 38 -24.14 8.30 5.28
CA GLN A 38 -23.43 7.05 5.03
C GLN A 38 -22.06 7.39 4.46
N TYR A 39 -21.12 7.70 5.33
CA TYR A 39 -19.71 7.63 4.96
C TYR A 39 -19.40 6.16 4.70
N PRO A 40 -18.75 5.81 3.58
CA PRO A 40 -18.22 4.46 3.41
C PRO A 40 -17.30 4.22 4.60
N THR A 41 -17.72 3.37 5.54
CA THR A 41 -16.87 2.97 6.65
C THR A 41 -15.68 2.30 6.01
N MET A 42 -14.52 2.96 5.98
CA MET A 42 -13.28 2.35 5.52
C MET A 42 -13.09 1.13 6.42
N VAL A 43 -13.45 -0.04 5.92
CA VAL A 43 -13.41 -1.28 6.69
C VAL A 43 -11.94 -1.64 6.80
N VAL A 44 -11.28 -1.12 7.83
CA VAL A 44 -9.91 -1.49 8.16
C VAL A 44 -9.92 -2.95 8.60
N THR A 45 -9.18 -3.80 7.89
CA THR A 45 -9.09 -5.24 8.10
C THR A 45 -7.67 -5.72 8.39
N SER A 46 -6.66 -4.85 8.24
CA SER A 46 -5.26 -5.20 8.45
C SER A 46 -4.49 -4.12 9.22
N PHE A 47 -3.31 -4.48 9.74
CA PHE A 47 -2.39 -3.51 10.34
C PHE A 47 -2.01 -2.41 9.35
N HIS A 48 -1.72 -2.78 8.10
CA HIS A 48 -1.33 -1.82 7.05
C HIS A 48 -2.44 -0.81 6.76
N GLU A 49 -3.70 -1.27 6.64
CA GLU A 49 -4.84 -0.37 6.46
C GLU A 49 -5.07 0.52 7.69
N CYS A 50 -4.86 -0.02 8.89
CA CYS A 50 -5.01 0.73 10.12
C CYS A 50 -3.96 1.85 10.22
N ALA A 51 -2.70 1.53 9.92
CA ALA A 51 -1.60 2.49 9.90
C ALA A 51 -1.77 3.54 8.79
N ALA A 52 -2.17 3.10 7.58
CA ALA A 52 -2.42 3.99 6.45
C ALA A 52 -3.60 4.95 6.69
N ALA A 53 -4.58 4.54 7.50
CA ALA A 53 -5.67 5.41 7.96
C ALA A 53 -5.23 6.45 9.01
N GLY A 54 -3.97 6.42 9.46
CA GLY A 54 -3.42 7.37 10.43
C GLY A 54 -3.84 7.11 11.87
N TYR A 55 -4.29 5.89 12.18
CA TYR A 55 -4.69 5.54 13.54
C TYR A 55 -3.50 5.33 14.48
N PRO A 56 -3.69 5.47 15.80
CA PRO A 56 -2.61 5.32 16.78
C PRO A 56 -1.92 3.96 16.70
N ILE A 57 -0.59 3.98 16.60
CA ILE A 57 0.29 2.81 16.68
C ILE A 57 0.94 2.79 18.07
N LEU A 58 0.84 1.66 18.76
CA LEU A 58 1.50 1.42 20.03
C LEU A 58 2.97 1.06 19.80
N GLU A 59 3.85 1.65 20.60
CA GLU A 59 5.30 1.38 20.63
C GLU A 59 5.64 0.04 21.34
N SER A 60 4.86 -1.00 21.08
CA SER A 60 5.18 -2.37 21.45
C SER A 60 5.82 -3.09 20.26
N TYR A 61 6.58 -4.14 20.52
CA TYR A 61 7.04 -5.04 19.47
C TYR A 61 6.47 -6.46 19.69
N PRO A 62 5.68 -7.01 18.74
CA PRO A 62 5.25 -6.38 17.48
C PRO A 62 4.37 -5.14 17.68
N GLU A 63 4.41 -4.24 16.69
CA GLU A 63 3.60 -3.03 16.67
C GLU A 63 2.11 -3.38 16.60
N ARG A 64 1.28 -2.54 17.24
CA ARG A 64 -0.17 -2.70 17.23
C ARG A 64 -0.85 -1.39 16.86
N CYS A 65 -1.78 -1.43 15.91
CA CYS A 65 -2.56 -0.28 15.50
C CYS A 65 -4.00 -0.38 16.04
N LEU A 66 -4.51 0.71 16.61
CA LEU A 66 -5.80 0.77 17.30
C LEU A 66 -6.81 1.64 16.54
N THR A 67 -7.97 1.08 16.21
CA THR A 67 -9.06 1.81 15.57
C THR A 67 -9.97 2.51 16.58
N PRO A 68 -10.72 3.59 16.20
CA PRO A 68 -11.64 4.29 17.09
C PRO A 68 -12.77 3.42 17.63
N ASP A 69 -13.14 2.35 16.91
CA ASP A 69 -14.14 1.38 17.34
C ASP A 69 -13.57 0.25 18.23
N GLY A 70 -12.30 0.37 18.63
CA GLY A 70 -11.65 -0.49 19.64
C GLY A 70 -11.00 -1.75 19.09
N ARG A 71 -10.97 -1.97 17.76
CA ARG A 71 -10.23 -3.10 17.17
C ARG A 71 -8.73 -2.82 17.18
N SER A 72 -7.94 -3.86 17.41
CA SER A 72 -6.48 -3.86 17.38
C SER A 72 -5.97 -4.76 16.27
N PHE A 73 -5.06 -4.26 15.46
CA PHE A 73 -4.36 -5.02 14.42
C PHE A 73 -2.88 -5.10 14.78
N THR A 74 -2.31 -6.29 14.78
CA THR A 74 -0.88 -6.51 15.06
C THR A 74 -0.11 -6.62 13.74
N ARG A 75 1.07 -6.01 13.66
CA ARG A 75 1.95 -6.18 12.50
C ARG A 75 2.35 -7.65 12.37
N ASP A 76 2.25 -8.17 11.15
CA ASP A 76 2.81 -9.48 10.82
C ASP A 76 4.34 -9.37 10.77
N ILE A 77 4.99 -10.18 11.62
CA ILE A 77 6.45 -10.25 11.76
C ILE A 77 7.01 -11.61 11.31
N GLY A 78 6.16 -12.47 10.73
CA GLY A 78 6.51 -13.84 10.43
C GLY A 78 6.91 -14.62 11.70
N ASN A 79 8.05 -15.30 11.64
CA ASN A 79 8.53 -16.16 12.74
C ASN A 79 9.85 -15.68 13.36
N GLU A 80 10.17 -14.38 13.31
CA GLU A 80 11.49 -13.89 13.77
C GLU A 80 11.71 -14.01 15.30
N LEU A 81 10.65 -13.96 16.10
CA LEU A 81 10.76 -13.99 17.57
C LEU A 81 11.39 -15.28 18.13
N PRO A 82 10.97 -16.50 17.73
CA PRO A 82 11.64 -17.75 18.11
C PRO A 82 13.15 -17.79 17.87
N TYR A 83 13.65 -17.02 16.92
CA TYR A 83 15.06 -17.04 16.49
C TYR A 83 15.84 -15.77 16.85
N ALA A 84 15.24 -14.84 17.60
CA ALA A 84 15.84 -13.55 17.93
C ALA A 84 17.20 -13.65 18.65
N ASP A 85 17.46 -14.76 19.34
CA ASP A 85 18.73 -15.01 20.02
C ASP A 85 19.76 -15.72 19.13
N MET A 86 19.40 -16.13 17.91
CA MET A 86 20.29 -16.77 16.93
C MET A 86 20.57 -15.86 15.73
N ILE A 87 19.57 -15.12 15.27
CA ILE A 87 19.65 -14.24 14.10
C ILE A 87 18.69 -13.07 14.25
N GLN A 88 19.14 -11.90 13.82
CA GLN A 88 18.39 -10.65 13.87
C GLN A 88 18.53 -9.94 12.53
N LEU A 89 17.40 -9.62 11.92
CA LEU A 89 17.35 -8.90 10.65
C LEU A 89 17.22 -7.39 10.92
N ASP A 90 18.15 -6.60 10.40
CA ASP A 90 18.09 -5.14 10.53
C ASP A 90 17.36 -4.50 9.35
N ASN A 91 17.61 -4.99 8.13
CA ASN A 91 16.97 -4.52 6.90
C ASN A 91 16.71 -5.70 5.94
N PRO A 92 15.51 -5.83 5.34
CA PRO A 92 14.27 -5.07 5.59
C PRO A 92 13.59 -5.43 6.91
N ARG A 93 12.77 -4.54 7.48
CA ARG A 93 11.89 -4.90 8.61
C ARG A 93 10.55 -5.48 8.12
N PRO A 94 9.81 -6.23 8.95
CA PRO A 94 8.56 -6.85 8.52
C PRO A 94 7.50 -5.86 7.99
N GLY A 95 6.92 -6.20 6.85
CA GLY A 95 5.94 -5.39 6.14
C GLY A 95 6.52 -4.13 5.49
N MET A 96 7.85 -4.02 5.39
CA MET A 96 8.50 -2.92 4.68
C MET A 96 8.33 -3.07 3.17
N LEU A 97 8.16 -1.93 2.49
CA LEU A 97 8.16 -1.85 1.03
C LEU A 97 9.59 -1.99 0.51
N VAL A 98 9.84 -2.97 -0.35
CA VAL A 98 11.16 -3.26 -0.92
C VAL A 98 11.16 -3.11 -2.44
N THR A 99 12.29 -2.64 -2.97
CA THR A 99 12.57 -2.47 -4.40
C THR A 99 13.85 -3.20 -4.77
N SER A 100 14.05 -3.50 -6.05
CA SER A 100 15.30 -4.09 -6.55
C SER A 100 16.31 -2.99 -6.94
N PRO A 101 17.60 -3.10 -6.59
CA PRO A 101 18.18 -4.13 -5.71
C PRO A 101 17.76 -3.94 -4.24
N LEU A 102 17.58 -5.07 -3.53
CA LEU A 102 17.31 -5.08 -2.09
C LEU A 102 18.57 -5.49 -1.33
N THR A 103 19.13 -4.58 -0.55
CA THR A 103 20.13 -4.92 0.46
C THR A 103 19.45 -5.58 1.66
N VAL A 104 19.83 -6.81 1.97
CA VAL A 104 19.43 -7.53 3.18
C VAL A 104 20.61 -7.53 4.14
N SER A 105 20.40 -7.07 5.37
CA SER A 105 21.46 -6.97 6.37
C SER A 105 20.96 -7.27 7.77
N GLY A 106 21.85 -7.77 8.61
CA GLY A 106 21.55 -8.07 9.99
C GLY A 106 22.75 -8.69 10.68
N ARG A 107 22.48 -9.50 11.70
CA ARG A 107 23.51 -10.24 12.44
C ARG A 107 23.03 -11.62 12.84
N ALA A 108 23.90 -12.60 12.79
CA ALA A 108 23.61 -13.97 13.21
C ALA A 108 24.75 -14.51 14.09
N ARG A 109 24.45 -15.48 14.95
CA ARG A 109 25.49 -16.22 15.68
C ARG A 109 26.21 -17.19 14.74
N GLY A 110 27.43 -17.56 15.09
CA GLY A 110 28.27 -18.45 14.27
C GLY A 110 27.61 -19.76 13.84
N THR A 111 26.72 -20.31 14.67
CA THR A 111 25.97 -21.53 14.40
C THR A 111 24.97 -21.40 13.25
N TRP A 112 24.65 -20.20 12.79
CA TRP A 112 23.79 -19.96 11.64
C TRP A 112 24.55 -20.03 10.31
N TYR A 113 25.86 -19.77 10.35
CA TYR A 113 26.74 -19.76 9.18
C TYR A 113 27.35 -21.15 8.92
N PHE A 114 27.67 -21.39 7.66
CA PHE A 114 28.61 -22.41 7.23
C PHE A 114 29.50 -21.82 6.12
N GLU A 115 30.81 -22.08 6.20
CA GLU A 115 31.79 -21.46 5.29
C GLU A 115 31.64 -19.92 5.20
N ALA A 116 31.38 -19.27 6.34
CA ALA A 116 31.15 -17.82 6.46
C ALA A 116 29.91 -17.28 5.71
N SER A 117 28.97 -18.13 5.31
CA SER A 117 27.77 -17.70 4.59
C SER A 117 26.53 -18.51 4.99
N PHE A 118 25.35 -18.05 4.55
CA PHE A 118 24.12 -18.83 4.58
C PHE A 118 23.13 -18.34 3.50
N PRO A 119 22.19 -19.16 3.02
CA PRO A 119 21.27 -18.74 1.95
C PRO A 119 20.22 -17.73 2.42
N VAL A 120 20.00 -16.70 1.62
CA VAL A 120 18.86 -15.78 1.74
C VAL A 120 18.01 -15.88 0.49
N GLN A 121 16.73 -16.18 0.67
CA GLN A 121 15.77 -16.41 -0.41
C GLN A 121 14.63 -15.40 -0.35
N LEU A 122 14.22 -14.88 -1.50
CA LEU A 122 13.03 -14.03 -1.62
C LEU A 122 11.97 -14.75 -2.44
N LEU A 123 10.78 -14.91 -1.86
CA LEU A 123 9.60 -15.49 -2.50
C LEU A 123 8.56 -14.41 -2.82
N ASP A 124 7.80 -14.64 -3.87
CA ASP A 124 6.57 -13.88 -4.17
C ASP A 124 5.35 -14.44 -3.40
N ALA A 125 4.21 -13.76 -3.47
CA ALA A 125 2.97 -14.20 -2.82
C ALA A 125 2.46 -15.60 -3.21
N ASN A 126 2.93 -16.16 -4.33
CA ASN A 126 2.56 -17.49 -4.82
C ASN A 126 3.59 -18.56 -4.41
N GLY A 127 4.62 -18.19 -3.63
CA GLY A 127 5.72 -19.08 -3.27
C GLY A 127 6.76 -19.27 -4.37
N LYS A 128 6.75 -18.44 -5.43
CA LYS A 128 7.78 -18.49 -6.47
C LYS A 128 9.05 -17.79 -5.98
N THR A 129 10.19 -18.46 -6.08
CA THR A 129 11.51 -17.83 -5.85
C THR A 129 11.76 -16.72 -6.86
N LEU A 130 11.99 -15.52 -6.34
CA LEU A 130 12.38 -14.33 -7.12
C LEU A 130 13.90 -14.16 -7.13
N ALA A 131 14.57 -14.42 -6.01
CA ALA A 131 16.02 -14.37 -5.85
C ALA A 131 16.46 -15.35 -4.75
N ILE A 132 17.68 -15.85 -4.86
CA ILE A 132 18.36 -16.60 -3.80
C ILE A 132 19.86 -16.31 -3.92
N GLU A 133 20.45 -15.78 -2.86
CA GLU A 133 21.88 -15.43 -2.83
C GLU A 133 22.46 -15.73 -1.43
N PRO A 134 23.74 -16.09 -1.33
CA PRO A 134 24.39 -16.31 -0.05
C PRO A 134 24.67 -14.97 0.65
N ALA A 135 24.23 -14.83 1.89
CA ALA A 135 24.66 -13.73 2.75
C ALA A 135 26.01 -14.01 3.35
N GLN A 136 26.93 -13.05 3.19
CA GLN A 136 28.31 -13.18 3.61
C GLN A 136 28.45 -12.60 5.02
N ALA A 137 29.14 -13.33 5.91
CA ALA A 137 29.58 -12.80 7.19
C ALA A 137 30.63 -11.70 6.96
N GLU A 138 30.50 -10.58 7.69
CA GLU A 138 31.42 -9.43 7.59
C GLU A 138 32.53 -9.48 8.65
N GLY A 139 32.75 -10.65 9.27
CA GLY A 139 33.76 -10.84 10.30
C GLY A 139 34.03 -12.30 10.64
N GLU A 140 34.74 -12.53 11.74
CA GLU A 140 35.03 -13.87 12.26
C GLU A 140 33.75 -14.56 12.72
N TRP A 141 33.28 -15.53 11.94
CA TRP A 141 31.98 -16.19 12.13
C TRP A 141 32.04 -17.41 13.06
N MET A 142 33.21 -17.98 13.33
CA MET A 142 33.34 -19.14 14.24
C MET A 142 33.30 -18.71 15.71
N THR A 143 32.24 -17.98 16.09
CA THR A 143 32.05 -17.42 17.43
C THR A 143 30.63 -17.65 17.93
N GLU A 144 30.45 -17.58 19.24
CA GLU A 144 29.11 -17.58 19.84
C GLU A 144 28.45 -16.20 19.72
N ASP A 145 29.21 -15.14 19.45
CA ASP A 145 28.72 -13.77 19.35
C ASP A 145 27.95 -13.51 18.05
N PHE A 146 27.21 -12.40 18.04
CA PHE A 146 26.55 -11.93 16.83
C PHE A 146 27.56 -11.34 15.85
N VAL A 147 27.54 -11.86 14.63
CA VAL A 147 28.39 -11.44 13.52
C VAL A 147 27.51 -10.81 12.44
N PRO A 148 27.85 -9.62 11.91
CA PRO A 148 27.07 -8.99 10.86
C PRO A 148 27.08 -9.79 9.56
N PHE A 149 25.99 -9.70 8.79
CA PHE A 149 25.92 -10.19 7.42
C PHE A 149 25.27 -9.17 6.50
N ALA A 150 25.59 -9.28 5.21
CA ALA A 150 24.91 -8.55 4.15
C ALA A 150 24.79 -9.39 2.87
N VAL A 151 23.76 -9.11 2.08
CA VAL A 151 23.58 -9.60 0.71
C VAL A 151 22.74 -8.62 -0.10
N GLU A 152 22.94 -8.59 -1.40
CA GLU A 152 22.09 -7.84 -2.33
C GLU A 152 21.26 -8.81 -3.16
N LEU A 153 19.93 -8.62 -3.18
CA LEU A 153 19.00 -9.41 -3.98
C LEU A 153 18.50 -8.58 -5.17
N ILE A 154 18.72 -9.08 -6.38
CA ILE A 154 18.16 -8.52 -7.61
C ILE A 154 16.93 -9.34 -7.99
N PHE A 155 15.77 -8.69 -8.15
CA PHE A 155 14.52 -9.41 -8.40
C PHE A 155 13.52 -8.59 -9.24
N ASP A 156 12.55 -9.29 -9.83
CA ASP A 156 11.39 -8.70 -10.51
C ASP A 156 10.09 -9.29 -9.94
N ALA A 157 9.44 -8.53 -9.06
CA ALA A 157 8.21 -8.94 -8.39
C ALA A 157 6.97 -8.55 -9.20
N LYS A 158 6.04 -9.50 -9.38
CA LYS A 158 4.72 -9.27 -10.03
C LYS A 158 3.55 -9.31 -9.06
N THR A 159 3.80 -9.69 -7.81
CA THR A 159 2.83 -9.72 -6.72
C THR A 159 3.04 -8.51 -5.81
N ALA A 160 2.07 -8.21 -4.94
CA ALA A 160 2.16 -7.08 -4.01
C ALA A 160 2.91 -7.43 -2.71
N THR A 161 3.04 -8.72 -2.40
CA THR A 161 3.59 -9.23 -1.15
C THR A 161 4.59 -10.33 -1.44
N GLY A 162 5.53 -10.54 -0.53
CA GLY A 162 6.50 -11.62 -0.59
C GLY A 162 6.98 -12.02 0.79
N THR A 163 7.83 -13.05 0.81
CA THR A 163 8.46 -13.54 2.03
C THR A 163 9.97 -13.59 1.81
N LEU A 164 10.70 -12.87 2.65
CA LEU A 164 12.15 -13.00 2.76
C LEU A 164 12.46 -14.12 3.75
N ILE A 165 13.30 -15.06 3.35
CA ILE A 165 13.65 -16.25 4.12
C ILE A 165 15.17 -16.26 4.35
N LEU A 166 15.59 -16.27 5.60
CA LEU A 166 16.98 -16.47 6.01
C LEU A 166 17.10 -17.91 6.46
N ILE A 167 17.84 -18.72 5.71
CA ILE A 167 17.91 -20.17 5.91
C ILE A 167 19.19 -20.48 6.68
N LYS A 168 19.10 -21.16 7.81
CA LYS A 168 20.28 -21.66 8.51
C LYS A 168 20.93 -22.73 7.65
N ASP A 169 22.24 -22.65 7.46
CA ASP A 169 22.94 -23.70 6.75
C ASP A 169 22.91 -25.01 7.55
N ASN A 170 22.67 -26.12 6.85
CA ASN A 170 22.61 -27.46 7.42
C ASN A 170 23.34 -28.49 6.51
N PRO A 171 24.68 -28.48 6.52
CA PRO A 171 25.47 -29.42 5.71
C PRO A 171 25.21 -30.90 6.02
N SER A 172 24.69 -31.21 7.21
CA SER A 172 24.36 -32.57 7.62
C SER A 172 23.11 -33.13 6.92
N GLY A 173 22.23 -32.25 6.43
CA GLY A 173 20.93 -32.60 5.86
C GLY A 173 19.93 -33.21 6.84
N LEU A 174 20.21 -33.19 8.15
CA LEU A 174 19.31 -33.74 9.16
C LEU A 174 18.24 -32.72 9.56
N PRO A 175 16.94 -33.04 9.47
CA PRO A 175 15.85 -32.09 9.72
C PRO A 175 15.86 -31.41 11.10
N GLU A 176 16.46 -32.05 12.10
CA GLU A 176 16.61 -31.50 13.46
C GLU A 176 17.49 -30.24 13.53
N TYR A 177 18.31 -29.99 12.51
CA TYR A 177 19.17 -28.80 12.41
C TYR A 177 18.65 -27.76 11.41
N ASP A 178 17.50 -28.02 10.77
CA ASP A 178 16.85 -27.07 9.88
C ASP A 178 16.24 -25.93 10.70
N ALA A 179 16.54 -24.71 10.30
CA ALA A 179 15.90 -23.51 10.83
C ALA A 179 15.82 -22.46 9.72
N GLN A 180 14.74 -21.70 9.71
CA GLN A 180 14.59 -20.57 8.81
C GLN A 180 13.78 -19.46 9.46
N VAL A 181 14.18 -18.23 9.19
CA VAL A 181 13.43 -17.03 9.56
C VAL A 181 12.72 -16.50 8.34
N GLU A 182 11.40 -16.38 8.42
CA GLU A 182 10.50 -15.87 7.42
C GLU A 182 10.02 -14.48 7.84
N ILE A 183 10.21 -13.50 6.96
CA ILE A 183 9.88 -12.10 7.17
C ILE A 183 8.97 -11.64 6.03
N PRO A 184 7.74 -11.19 6.32
CA PRO A 184 6.86 -10.66 5.28
C PRO A 184 7.42 -9.33 4.76
N VAL A 185 7.40 -9.15 3.44
CA VAL A 185 7.78 -7.92 2.76
C VAL A 185 6.70 -7.50 1.76
N LEU A 186 6.66 -6.21 1.43
CA LEU A 186 5.77 -5.66 0.41
C LEU A 186 6.60 -5.27 -0.81
N PHE A 187 6.07 -5.46 -2.00
CA PHE A 187 6.69 -4.97 -3.23
C PHE A 187 6.01 -3.69 -3.68
N GLU A 188 6.79 -2.76 -4.25
CA GLU A 188 6.18 -1.69 -5.04
C GLU A 188 5.34 -2.34 -6.13
N LYS A 189 4.02 -2.11 -6.09
CA LYS A 189 3.21 -2.33 -7.28
C LYS A 189 3.91 -1.50 -8.36
N THR A 190 4.39 -2.16 -9.41
CA THR A 190 4.62 -1.48 -10.68
C THR A 190 3.26 -0.96 -11.10
N SER A 191 2.93 0.23 -10.63
CA SER A 191 1.78 0.98 -11.05
C SER A 191 2.06 1.18 -12.53
N SER A 192 1.39 0.39 -13.36
CA SER A 192 1.20 0.71 -14.76
C SER A 192 0.28 1.93 -14.86
N VAL A 193 0.59 2.99 -14.12
CA VAL A 193 0.43 4.32 -14.65
C VAL A 193 1.41 4.34 -15.81
N LYS A 194 0.90 4.08 -17.02
CA LYS A 194 1.52 4.64 -18.21
C LYS A 194 1.60 6.15 -17.96
N LYS A 195 2.69 6.62 -17.33
CA LYS A 195 3.28 7.86 -17.77
C LYS A 195 3.53 7.61 -19.27
N PRO A 196 2.98 8.40 -20.19
CA PRO A 196 3.29 8.22 -21.61
C PRO A 196 4.81 8.23 -21.73
N THR A 197 5.37 7.05 -21.96
CA THR A 197 6.81 6.82 -22.05
C THR A 197 7.27 7.41 -23.37
N ASP A 198 8.29 8.26 -23.28
CA ASP A 198 9.09 8.78 -24.38
C ASP A 198 8.31 9.46 -25.52
N GLN A 199 7.75 10.63 -25.22
CA GLN A 199 7.75 11.67 -26.26
C GLN A 199 9.22 12.05 -26.47
N ILE A 200 9.79 11.67 -27.61
CA ILE A 200 11.09 12.20 -28.06
C ILE A 200 10.98 13.72 -27.98
N CYS A 201 11.60 14.32 -26.97
CA CYS A 201 11.60 15.77 -26.78
C CYS A 201 12.54 16.36 -27.83
N ILE A 202 11.97 16.62 -29.00
CA ILE A 202 12.68 17.34 -30.06
C ILE A 202 13.06 18.72 -29.51
N GLN A 203 14.30 19.13 -29.73
CA GLN A 203 14.81 20.43 -29.27
C GLN A 203 14.39 21.54 -30.23
N VAL A 204 13.09 21.82 -30.27
CA VAL A 204 12.49 22.93 -31.03
C VAL A 204 11.51 23.69 -30.14
N ILE A 205 11.40 24.99 -30.36
CA ILE A 205 10.51 25.85 -29.58
C ILE A 205 9.07 25.49 -29.92
N ALA A 206 8.28 25.12 -28.91
CA ALA A 206 6.86 24.83 -29.08
C ALA A 206 6.02 26.04 -28.64
N THR A 207 5.15 26.53 -29.52
CA THR A 207 4.17 27.55 -29.14
C THR A 207 2.89 26.86 -28.67
N ALA A 208 2.44 27.19 -27.46
CA ALA A 208 1.23 26.62 -26.87
C ALA A 208 0.29 27.69 -26.32
N LYS A 209 -1.01 27.37 -26.28
CA LYS A 209 -2.08 28.22 -25.77
C LYS A 209 -2.74 27.58 -24.55
N ASN A 210 -2.86 28.30 -23.44
CA ASN A 210 -3.57 27.83 -22.26
C ASN A 210 -5.06 27.63 -22.58
N SER A 211 -5.60 26.45 -22.29
CA SER A 211 -6.98 26.10 -22.62
C SER A 211 -8.03 26.82 -21.75
N GLU A 212 -7.66 27.29 -20.57
CA GLU A 212 -8.56 28.00 -19.64
C GLU A 212 -8.49 29.52 -19.80
N THR A 213 -7.28 30.07 -19.91
CA THR A 213 -7.03 31.52 -19.93
C THR A 213 -6.88 32.08 -21.34
N GLY A 214 -6.58 31.24 -22.33
CA GLY A 214 -6.30 31.63 -23.70
C GLY A 214 -4.94 32.29 -23.93
N GLU A 215 -4.09 32.35 -22.90
CA GLU A 215 -2.72 32.88 -22.97
C GLU A 215 -1.84 32.07 -23.93
N ILE A 216 -1.00 32.72 -24.74
CA ILE A 216 -0.09 32.05 -25.69
C ILE A 216 1.35 32.28 -25.25
N ARG A 217 2.14 31.21 -25.17
CA ARG A 217 3.56 31.24 -24.78
C ARG A 217 4.39 30.24 -25.57
N ASP A 218 5.67 30.58 -25.70
CA ASP A 218 6.69 29.72 -26.27
C ASP A 218 7.41 28.93 -25.17
N PHE A 219 7.64 27.66 -25.45
CA PHE A 219 8.30 26.71 -24.57
C PHE A 219 9.58 26.17 -25.23
N PRO A 220 10.68 25.99 -24.50
CA PRO A 220 11.96 25.56 -25.08
C PRO A 220 11.88 24.24 -25.83
N THR A 221 11.00 23.34 -25.38
CA THR A 221 10.65 22.08 -26.04
C THR A 221 9.15 21.80 -25.93
N PRO A 222 8.57 20.93 -26.80
CA PRO A 222 7.18 20.47 -26.66
C PRO A 222 6.90 19.74 -25.33
N CYS A 223 7.94 19.25 -24.66
CA CYS A 223 7.84 18.58 -23.37
C CYS A 223 7.75 19.55 -22.18
N ASP A 224 8.15 20.82 -22.37
CA ASP A 224 8.05 21.85 -21.33
C ASP A 224 6.66 22.50 -21.29
N VAL A 225 5.77 22.13 -22.22
CA VAL A 225 4.38 22.59 -22.27
C VAL A 225 3.59 21.97 -21.11
N PRO A 226 3.07 22.77 -20.15
CA PRO A 226 2.34 22.25 -18.99
C PRO A 226 1.02 21.60 -19.39
N GLU A 227 0.54 20.69 -18.53
CA GLU A 227 -0.80 20.12 -18.67
C GLU A 227 -1.87 21.24 -18.66
N GLY A 228 -2.86 21.14 -19.55
CA GLY A 228 -3.88 22.18 -19.75
C GLY A 228 -3.50 23.28 -20.77
N TRP A 229 -2.38 23.12 -21.48
CA TRP A 229 -2.01 23.94 -22.64
C TRP A 229 -2.09 23.11 -23.94
N GLU A 230 -2.56 23.73 -25.01
CA GLU A 230 -2.70 23.12 -26.33
C GLU A 230 -1.61 23.65 -27.27
N THR A 231 -0.80 22.76 -27.86
CA THR A 231 0.25 23.12 -28.83
C THR A 231 -0.37 23.60 -30.14
N ILE A 232 -0.03 24.80 -30.59
CA ILE A 232 -0.60 25.40 -31.81
C ILE A 232 0.37 25.42 -33.00
N ALA A 233 1.68 25.26 -32.76
CA ALA A 233 2.68 25.06 -33.79
C ALA A 233 3.91 24.28 -33.24
N PRO A 234 4.50 23.36 -34.03
CA PRO A 234 5.74 22.68 -33.70
C PRO A 234 6.99 23.53 -33.94
#